data_AF-A0AAV9UTN8-F1
#
_entry.id   AF-A0AAV9UTN8-F1
#
_cell.length_a   1.000
_cell.length_b   1.000
_cell.length_c   1.000
_cell.angle_alpha   90.00
_cell.angle_beta   90.00
_cell.angle_gamma   90.00
#
_symmetry.space_group_name_H-M   'P 1'
#
loop_
_entity.id
_entity.type
_entity.pdbx_description
1 polymer ?
#
loop_
_entity_poly.entity_id
_entity_poly.type
_entity_poly.pdbx_seq_one_letter_code
_entity_poly.pdbx_strand_id
1 'polypeptide(L)'
;MASYAEVVAKGGPQNPEEAYVHLTAAPPVDTVIPSDSSVASLVDVDSGVSVVSSDFPDQQVKTYTQAERLDLEAAVAAEEEAARAAAAKKGGRSKAADKGTELLAWFKDPVHSGGAVVSTVLVLALGVVGVRKIRAGTFDLKTAGIGAGVLVGFSLVEYYVTKFAQSWVAKKKKE
;
A
#
# COMPACT_ATOMS: atom_id res chain seq x y z
N MET A 1 -32.40 -16.61 3.22
CA MET A 1 -32.48 -15.22 2.75
C MET A 1 -31.49 -15.07 1.60
N ALA A 2 -31.93 -14.56 0.45
CA ALA A 2 -31.05 -14.38 -0.71
C ALA A 2 -30.02 -13.27 -0.46
N SER A 3 -28.83 -13.40 -1.05
CA SER A 3 -27.76 -12.40 -0.96
C SER A 3 -28.10 -11.15 -1.77
N TYR A 4 -27.69 -9.97 -1.28
CA TYR A 4 -27.91 -8.68 -1.94
C TYR A 4 -27.33 -8.64 -3.37
N ALA A 5 -26.20 -9.33 -3.59
CA ALA A 5 -25.58 -9.42 -4.91
C ALA A 5 -26.44 -10.20 -5.93
N GLU A 6 -27.16 -11.21 -5.46
CA GLU A 6 -27.99 -12.08 -6.31
C GLU A 6 -29.28 -11.38 -6.72
N VAL A 7 -29.84 -10.52 -5.86
CA VAL A 7 -31.01 -9.69 -6.18
C VAL A 7 -30.66 -8.64 -7.25
N VAL A 8 -29.47 -8.06 -7.20
CA VAL A 8 -29.00 -7.08 -8.20
C VAL A 8 -28.71 -7.75 -9.54
N ALA A 9 -28.04 -8.92 -9.53
CA ALA A 9 -27.72 -9.66 -10.74
C ALA A 9 -28.98 -10.13 -11.50
N LYS A 10 -30.08 -10.33 -10.79
CA LYS A 10 -31.31 -10.85 -11.40
C LYS A 10 -32.08 -9.80 -12.21
N GLY A 11 -31.77 -8.51 -12.05
CA GLY A 11 -32.47 -7.41 -12.70
C GLY A 11 -33.94 -7.33 -12.27
N GLY A 12 -34.37 -6.20 -11.69
CA GLY A 12 -35.78 -6.03 -11.37
C GLY A 12 -36.66 -6.13 -12.63
N PRO A 13 -37.89 -6.65 -12.56
CA PRO A 13 -38.79 -6.67 -13.70
C PRO A 13 -39.04 -5.22 -14.15
N GLN A 14 -38.56 -4.86 -15.33
CA GLN A 14 -38.84 -3.55 -15.93
C GLN A 14 -40.32 -3.49 -16.33
N ASN A 15 -41.03 -2.46 -15.88
CA ASN A 15 -42.41 -2.21 -16.26
C ASN A 15 -42.45 -1.88 -17.78
N PRO A 16 -43.32 -2.53 -18.59
CA PRO A 16 -43.43 -2.26 -20.02
C PRO A 16 -43.75 -0.80 -20.38
N GLU A 17 -44.35 -0.02 -19.46
CA GLU A 17 -44.55 1.43 -19.68
C GLU A 17 -43.23 2.22 -19.68
N GLU A 18 -42.26 1.88 -18.83
CA GLU A 18 -40.95 2.57 -18.80
C GLU A 18 -40.12 2.23 -20.05
N ALA A 19 -40.28 1.02 -20.60
CA ALA A 19 -39.64 0.63 -21.86
C ALA A 19 -40.20 1.40 -23.08
N TYR A 20 -41.48 1.76 -23.06
CA TYR A 20 -42.11 2.56 -24.12
C TYR A 20 -41.66 4.03 -24.09
N VAL A 21 -41.48 4.61 -22.90
CA VAL A 21 -40.99 6.00 -22.76
C VAL A 21 -39.58 6.17 -23.34
N HIS A 22 -38.75 5.14 -23.29
CA HIS A 22 -37.41 5.17 -23.89
C HIS A 22 -37.39 4.97 -25.43
N LEU A 23 -38.49 4.52 -26.04
CA LEU A 23 -38.57 4.27 -27.49
C LEU A 23 -39.26 5.41 -28.27
N THR A 24 -39.91 6.35 -27.59
CA THR A 24 -40.63 7.45 -28.24
C THR A 24 -40.23 8.81 -27.69
N ALA A 25 -39.68 9.63 -28.59
CA ALA A 25 -39.40 11.07 -28.49
C ALA A 25 -38.15 11.48 -27.68
N ALA A 26 -37.03 11.65 -28.40
CA ALA A 26 -35.96 12.54 -27.95
C ALA A 26 -36.54 13.97 -27.77
N PRO A 27 -36.20 14.69 -26.70
CA PRO A 27 -36.58 16.09 -26.56
C PRO A 27 -36.03 16.90 -27.74
N PRO A 28 -36.74 17.93 -28.24
CA PRO A 28 -36.24 18.76 -29.32
C PRO A 28 -34.89 19.38 -28.90
N VAL A 29 -33.89 19.25 -29.76
CA VAL A 29 -32.56 19.82 -29.52
C VAL A 29 -32.67 21.33 -29.73
N ASP A 30 -32.31 22.12 -28.72
CA ASP A 30 -32.25 23.58 -28.86
C ASP A 30 -31.26 23.97 -29.95
N THR A 31 -31.72 24.77 -30.91
CA THR A 31 -30.89 25.27 -32.01
C THR A 31 -29.88 26.27 -31.46
N VAL A 32 -28.60 25.90 -31.45
CA VAL A 32 -27.51 26.81 -31.06
C VAL A 32 -27.35 27.87 -32.16
N ILE A 33 -27.68 29.13 -31.85
CA ILE A 33 -27.37 30.27 -32.72
C ILE A 33 -25.86 30.53 -32.60
N PRO A 34 -25.06 30.44 -33.68
CA PRO A 34 -23.64 30.74 -33.63
C PRO A 34 -23.47 32.24 -33.37
N SER A 35 -23.11 32.59 -32.13
CA SER A 35 -22.72 33.94 -31.74
C SER A 35 -21.19 34.00 -31.67
N ASP A 36 -20.56 34.11 -32.84
CA ASP A 36 -19.10 34.26 -33.01
C ASP A 36 -18.52 35.54 -32.39
N SER A 37 -19.35 36.38 -31.75
CA SER A 37 -18.93 37.61 -31.08
C SER A 37 -18.42 37.39 -29.64
N SER A 38 -18.56 36.20 -29.06
CA SER A 38 -18.25 35.95 -27.64
C SER A 38 -16.77 35.65 -27.34
N VAL A 39 -15.91 35.54 -28.37
CA VAL A 39 -14.46 35.29 -28.21
C VAL A 39 -13.59 36.55 -28.16
N ALA A 40 -14.19 37.73 -28.32
CA ALA A 40 -13.45 39.00 -28.34
C ALA A 40 -12.91 39.45 -26.96
N SER A 41 -13.31 38.78 -25.87
CA SER A 41 -12.82 39.03 -24.51
C SER A 41 -11.92 37.90 -23.99
N LEU A 42 -11.23 37.18 -24.87
CA LEU A 42 -10.06 36.39 -24.50
C LEU A 42 -8.85 37.35 -24.40
N VAL A 43 -8.89 38.27 -23.43
CA VAL A 43 -7.67 38.91 -22.96
C VAL A 43 -6.89 37.79 -22.30
N ASP A 44 -5.72 37.47 -22.84
CA ASP A 44 -4.79 36.51 -22.26
C ASP A 44 -4.57 36.96 -20.82
N VAL A 45 -5.22 36.28 -19.87
CA VAL A 45 -4.94 36.49 -18.46
C VAL A 45 -3.57 35.89 -18.31
N ASP A 46 -2.54 36.73 -18.40
CA ASP A 46 -1.18 36.41 -17.99
C ASP A 46 -1.29 35.74 -16.63
N SER A 47 -1.34 34.42 -16.65
CA SER A 47 -1.34 33.57 -15.48
C SER A 47 0.10 33.52 -15.00
N GLY A 48 0.60 34.69 -14.59
CA GLY A 48 1.86 34.80 -13.88
C GLY A 48 1.82 33.76 -12.79
N VAL A 49 2.72 32.78 -12.87
CA VAL A 49 2.82 31.72 -11.88
C VAL A 49 2.97 32.41 -10.54
N SER A 50 1.96 32.29 -9.68
CA SER A 50 2.04 32.78 -8.31
C SER A 50 3.03 31.86 -7.59
N VAL A 51 4.31 32.24 -7.65
CA VAL A 51 5.36 31.51 -6.95
C VAL A 51 5.21 31.83 -5.48
N VAL A 52 4.81 30.82 -4.71
CA VAL A 52 4.83 30.86 -3.25
C VAL A 52 6.28 31.13 -2.83
N SER A 53 6.48 32.13 -1.97
CA SER A 53 7.84 32.46 -1.49
C SER A 53 8.45 31.27 -0.75
N SER A 54 9.77 31.10 -0.88
CA SER A 54 10.48 30.01 -0.19
C SER A 54 10.38 30.08 1.33
N ASP A 55 10.03 31.25 1.87
CA ASP A 55 9.86 31.52 3.31
C ASP A 55 8.45 31.19 3.83
N PHE A 56 7.58 30.64 2.97
CA PHE A 56 6.25 30.15 3.36
C PHE A 56 6.23 29.20 4.57
N PRO A 57 7.17 28.23 4.75
CA PRO A 57 7.15 27.35 5.92
C PRO A 57 7.42 28.06 7.25
N ASP A 58 8.03 29.25 7.24
CA ASP A 58 8.38 30.01 8.46
C ASP A 58 7.29 31.04 8.85
N GLN A 59 6.20 31.12 8.08
CA GLN A 59 5.13 32.07 8.36
C GLN A 59 4.31 31.66 9.59
N GLN A 60 3.95 32.65 10.41
CA GLN A 60 3.08 32.42 11.56
C GLN A 60 1.71 31.90 11.13
N VAL A 61 1.23 30.89 11.85
CA VAL A 61 -0.08 30.25 11.63
C VAL A 61 -1.19 31.26 11.91
N LYS A 62 -1.95 31.61 10.88
CA LYS A 62 -2.99 32.66 10.97
C LYS A 62 -4.37 32.12 11.36
N THR A 63 -4.61 30.82 11.22
CA THR A 63 -5.91 30.20 11.46
C THR A 63 -5.82 29.01 12.40
N TYR A 64 -6.85 28.83 13.23
CA TYR A 64 -6.93 27.72 14.18
C TYR A 64 -6.90 26.34 13.47
N THR A 65 -7.49 26.23 12.28
CA THR A 65 -7.48 25.02 11.45
C THR A 65 -6.09 24.64 10.95
N GLN A 66 -5.20 25.61 10.73
CA GLN A 66 -3.82 25.34 10.33
C GLN A 66 -2.98 24.88 11.52
N ALA A 67 -3.28 25.38 12.73
CA ALA A 67 -2.62 24.92 13.96
C ALA A 67 -3.00 23.46 14.25
N GLU A 68 -4.29 23.12 14.13
CA GLU A 68 -4.78 21.75 14.31
C GLU A 68 -4.12 20.77 13.31
N ARG A 69 -3.89 21.21 12.07
CA ARG A 69 -3.16 20.42 11.08
C ARG A 69 -1.70 20.19 11.50
N LEU A 70 -1.01 21.22 11.99
CA LEU A 70 0.37 21.11 12.47
C LEU A 70 0.49 20.17 13.67
N ASP A 71 -0.46 20.24 14.60
CA ASP A 71 -0.48 19.37 15.77
C ASP A 71 -0.70 17.89 15.38
N LEU A 72 -1.58 17.64 14.41
CA LEU A 72 -1.80 16.31 13.86
C LEU A 72 -0.56 15.79 13.11
N GLU A 73 0.07 16.62 12.28
CA GLU A 73 1.29 16.25 11.57
C GLU A 73 2.46 15.98 12.54
N ALA A 74 2.58 16.77 13.61
CA ALA A 74 3.56 16.56 14.67
C ALA A 74 3.28 15.27 15.47
N ALA A 75 2.02 14.98 15.77
CA ALA A 75 1.63 13.75 16.45
C ALA A 75 1.95 12.51 15.60
N VAL A 76 1.64 12.54 14.31
CA VAL A 76 1.97 11.45 13.36
C VAL A 76 3.49 11.30 13.21
N ALA A 77 4.23 12.39 13.12
CA ALA A 77 5.69 12.35 13.05
C ALA A 77 6.32 11.76 14.33
N ALA A 78 5.81 12.15 15.50
CA ALA A 78 6.24 11.62 16.79
C ALA A 78 5.90 10.13 16.94
N GLU A 79 4.73 9.70 16.45
CA GLU A 79 4.33 8.29 16.45
C GLU A 79 5.20 7.45 15.49
N GLU A 80 5.52 7.97 14.31
CA GLU A 80 6.48 7.34 13.41
C GLU A 80 7.88 7.24 14.02
N GLU A 81 8.35 8.30 14.69
CA GLU A 81 9.66 8.30 15.34
C GLU A 81 9.69 7.31 16.52
N ALA A 82 8.64 7.30 17.33
CA ALA A 82 8.47 6.33 18.42
C ALA A 82 8.39 4.89 17.89
N ALA A 83 7.69 4.65 16.78
CA ALA A 83 7.63 3.34 16.13
C ALA A 83 9.00 2.91 15.58
N ARG A 84 9.76 3.83 14.98
CA ARG A 84 11.14 3.57 14.52
C ARG A 84 12.09 3.31 15.69
N ALA A 85 11.99 4.08 16.77
CA ALA A 85 12.78 3.89 17.98
C ALA A 85 12.41 2.58 18.70
N ALA A 86 11.14 2.21 18.72
CA ALA A 86 10.66 0.93 19.25
C ALA A 86 11.13 -0.23 18.37
N ALA A 87 11.10 -0.11 17.04
CA ALA A 87 11.63 -1.11 16.12
C ALA A 87 13.15 -1.29 16.28
N ALA A 88 13.90 -0.20 16.45
CA ALA A 88 15.34 -0.23 16.71
C ALA A 88 15.68 -0.84 18.09
N LYS A 89 14.90 -0.52 19.13
CA LYS A 89 15.09 -1.10 20.48
C LYS A 89 14.68 -2.58 20.53
N LYS A 90 13.64 -2.98 19.80
CA LYS A 90 13.16 -4.37 19.72
C LYS A 90 14.04 -5.27 18.85
N GLY A 91 14.82 -4.69 17.93
CA GLY A 91 15.88 -5.39 17.21
C GLY A 91 17.16 -5.61 18.03
N GLY A 92 17.37 -4.86 19.11
CA GLY A 92 18.63 -4.87 19.88
C GLY A 92 18.57 -5.40 21.30
N ARG A 93 17.42 -5.36 22.01
CA ARG A 93 17.38 -5.81 23.41
C ARG A 93 16.02 -6.35 23.84
N SER A 94 16.10 -7.42 24.64
CA SER A 94 15.06 -7.94 25.55
C SER A 94 13.80 -8.56 24.96
N LYS A 95 13.96 -9.63 24.18
CA LYS A 95 13.16 -10.85 24.40
C LYS A 95 14.01 -12.11 24.66
N ALA A 96 15.32 -11.96 24.79
CA ALA A 96 16.26 -13.07 24.97
C ALA A 96 16.48 -13.50 26.43
N ALA A 97 16.13 -12.67 27.42
CA ALA A 97 16.47 -12.96 28.81
C ALA A 97 15.54 -14.01 29.47
N ASP A 98 14.22 -13.93 29.25
CA ASP A 98 13.26 -14.90 29.82
C ASP A 98 12.70 -15.91 28.80
N LYS A 99 12.90 -15.70 27.49
CA LYS A 99 12.54 -16.66 26.43
C LYS A 99 13.74 -17.43 25.90
N GLY A 100 14.88 -17.36 26.58
CA GLY A 100 16.11 -18.04 26.17
C GLY A 100 15.89 -19.55 26.03
N THR A 101 15.13 -20.16 26.94
CA THR A 101 14.79 -21.60 26.92
C THR A 101 13.82 -21.99 25.82
N GLU A 102 12.81 -21.16 25.49
CA GLU A 102 11.86 -21.45 24.39
C GLU A 102 12.46 -21.16 23.00
N LEU A 103 13.23 -20.09 22.84
CA LEU A 103 13.95 -19.81 21.59
C LEU A 103 15.00 -20.88 21.33
N LEU A 104 15.78 -21.28 22.35
CA LEU A 104 16.71 -22.42 22.22
C LEU A 104 15.97 -23.72 21.91
N ALA A 105 14.76 -23.94 22.43
CA ALA A 105 13.93 -25.09 22.07
C ALA A 105 13.45 -25.05 20.62
N TRP A 106 13.16 -23.87 20.07
CA TRP A 106 12.85 -23.70 18.65
C TRP A 106 14.08 -23.92 17.75
N PHE A 107 15.27 -23.49 18.21
CA PHE A 107 16.54 -23.74 17.53
C PHE A 107 17.04 -25.19 17.61
N LYS A 108 16.46 -26.05 18.46
CA LYS A 108 16.80 -27.48 18.52
C LYS A 108 16.43 -28.25 17.24
N ASP A 109 15.53 -27.69 16.44
CA ASP A 109 15.24 -28.20 15.09
C ASP A 109 15.90 -27.26 14.06
N PRO A 110 17.18 -27.52 13.70
CA PRO A 110 18.00 -26.59 12.92
C PRO A 110 17.44 -26.35 11.51
N VAL A 111 16.67 -27.31 10.98
CA VAL A 111 16.06 -27.22 9.65
C VAL A 111 14.94 -26.17 9.63
N HIS A 112 14.09 -26.13 10.66
CA HIS A 112 12.95 -25.21 10.73
C HIS A 112 13.34 -23.81 11.24
N SER A 113 14.29 -23.75 12.18
CA SER A 113 14.74 -22.49 12.78
C SER A 113 15.71 -21.71 11.90
N GLY A 114 16.61 -22.39 11.16
CA GLY A 114 17.54 -21.74 10.25
C GLY A 114 16.84 -21.04 9.09
N GLY A 115 15.87 -21.71 8.46
CA GLY A 115 15.07 -21.16 7.37
C GLY A 115 14.28 -19.92 7.78
N ALA A 116 13.69 -19.94 8.98
CA ALA A 116 12.96 -18.80 9.49
C ALA A 116 13.83 -17.57 9.79
N VAL A 117 15.06 -17.76 10.28
CA VAL A 117 16.00 -16.64 10.46
C VAL A 117 16.36 -16.01 9.12
N VAL A 118 16.68 -16.82 8.11
CA VAL A 118 17.03 -16.33 6.76
C VAL A 118 15.84 -15.60 6.13
N SER A 119 14.64 -16.18 6.21
CA SER A 119 13.39 -15.56 5.75
C SER A 119 13.14 -14.20 6.42
N THR A 120 13.36 -14.11 7.74
CA THR A 120 13.16 -12.86 8.49
C THR A 120 14.15 -11.78 8.04
N VAL A 121 15.43 -12.13 7.86
CA VAL A 121 16.46 -11.22 7.34
C VAL A 121 16.14 -10.77 5.92
N LEU A 122 15.66 -11.68 5.06
CA LEU A 122 15.27 -11.36 3.68
C LEU A 122 14.13 -10.35 3.63
N VAL A 123 13.07 -10.55 4.42
CA VAL A 123 11.92 -9.64 4.50
C VAL A 123 12.35 -8.27 5.04
N LEU A 124 13.18 -8.24 6.09
CA LEU A 124 13.75 -7.00 6.63
C LEU A 124 14.58 -6.24 5.59
N ALA A 125 15.46 -6.93 4.87
CA ALA A 125 16.30 -6.32 3.83
C ALA A 125 15.44 -5.72 2.71
N LEU A 126 14.43 -6.45 2.23
CA LEU A 126 13.49 -5.96 1.22
C LEU A 126 12.67 -4.76 1.74
N GLY A 127 12.24 -4.79 3.01
CA GLY A 127 11.53 -3.69 3.64
C GLY A 127 12.36 -2.40 3.74
N VAL A 128 13.62 -2.51 4.17
CA VAL A 128 14.55 -1.36 4.24
C VAL A 128 14.81 -0.76 2.85
N VAL A 129 15.02 -1.60 1.83
CA VAL A 129 15.20 -1.15 0.44
C VAL A 129 13.93 -0.49 -0.09
N GLY A 130 12.76 -1.06 0.23
CA GLY A 130 11.45 -0.50 -0.13
C GLY A 130 11.26 0.90 0.45
N VAL A 131 11.46 1.07 1.76
CA VAL A 131 11.36 2.39 2.44
C VAL A 131 12.34 3.39 1.84
N ARG A 132 13.58 2.99 1.55
CA ARG A 132 14.58 3.86 0.92
C ARG A 132 14.12 4.32 -0.47
N LYS A 133 13.55 3.43 -1.28
CA LYS A 133 13.05 3.76 -2.62
C LYS A 133 11.79 4.62 -2.59
N ILE A 134 10.90 4.40 -1.62
CA ILE A 134 9.70 5.23 -1.39
C ILE A 134 10.13 6.66 -1.07
N ARG A 135 11.08 6.84 -0.14
CA ARG A 135 11.61 8.17 0.20
C ARG A 135 12.32 8.87 -0.97
N ALA A 136 12.94 8.09 -1.86
CA ALA A 136 13.57 8.63 -3.06
C ALA A 136 12.56 8.94 -4.19
N GLY A 137 11.26 8.66 -4.03
CA GLY A 137 10.24 8.85 -5.07
C GLY A 137 10.36 7.89 -6.27
N THR A 138 11.21 6.87 -6.16
CA THR A 138 11.53 5.91 -7.25
C THR A 138 10.82 4.56 -7.09
N PHE A 139 9.84 4.49 -6.19
CA PHE A 139 9.10 3.27 -5.94
C PHE A 139 8.07 3.05 -7.06
N ASP A 140 8.30 2.02 -7.86
CA ASP A 140 7.47 1.65 -9.00
C ASP A 140 6.88 0.24 -8.79
N LEU A 141 5.74 -0.02 -9.41
CA LEU A 141 5.07 -1.32 -9.41
C LEU A 141 6.00 -2.44 -9.92
N LYS A 142 6.91 -2.11 -10.84
CA LYS A 142 7.99 -3.03 -11.28
C LYS A 142 8.91 -3.44 -10.14
N THR A 143 9.31 -2.50 -9.29
CA THR A 143 10.16 -2.78 -8.14
C THR A 143 9.41 -3.63 -7.10
N ALA A 144 8.13 -3.30 -6.85
CA ALA A 144 7.27 -4.10 -5.99
C ALA A 144 7.11 -5.53 -6.52
N GLY A 145 6.89 -5.69 -7.83
CA GLY A 145 6.78 -6.98 -8.51
C GLY A 145 8.06 -7.81 -8.42
N ILE A 146 9.23 -7.20 -8.57
CA ILE A 146 10.52 -7.87 -8.37
C ILE A 146 10.65 -8.37 -6.91
N GLY A 147 10.33 -7.52 -5.92
CA GLY A 147 10.36 -7.91 -4.51
C GLY A 147 9.43 -9.07 -4.19
N ALA A 148 8.20 -9.03 -4.71
CA ALA A 148 7.24 -10.14 -4.60
C ALA A 148 7.76 -11.42 -5.27
N GLY A 149 8.36 -11.29 -6.46
CA GLY A 149 8.97 -12.41 -7.18
C GLY A 149 10.12 -13.07 -6.41
N VAL A 150 10.97 -12.28 -5.75
CA VAL A 150 12.06 -12.78 -4.89
C VAL A 150 11.50 -13.58 -3.72
N LEU A 151 10.45 -13.08 -3.05
CA LEU A 151 9.83 -13.77 -1.92
C LEU A 151 9.20 -15.11 -2.35
N VAL A 152 8.46 -15.13 -3.45
CA VAL A 152 7.87 -16.36 -4.00
C VAL A 152 8.95 -17.34 -4.41
N GLY A 153 9.97 -16.88 -5.14
CA GLY A 153 11.08 -17.71 -5.60
C GLY A 153 11.86 -18.33 -4.43
N PHE A 154 12.19 -17.53 -3.41
CA PHE A 154 12.87 -18.00 -2.21
C PHE A 154 12.04 -19.05 -1.45
N SER A 155 10.73 -18.81 -1.30
CA SER A 155 9.82 -19.75 -0.62
C SER A 155 9.76 -21.11 -1.34
N LEU A 156 9.74 -21.12 -2.67
CA LEU A 156 9.77 -22.36 -3.45
C LEU A 156 11.10 -23.11 -3.25
N VAL A 157 12.23 -22.41 -3.30
CA VAL A 157 13.55 -23.02 -3.06
C VAL A 157 13.61 -23.65 -1.67
N GLU A 158 13.19 -22.91 -0.65
CA GLU A 158 13.17 -23.40 0.73
C GLU A 158 12.28 -24.64 0.90
N TYR A 159 11.11 -24.67 0.25
CA TYR A 159 10.22 -25.83 0.23
C TYR A 159 10.90 -27.08 -0.37
N TYR A 160 11.54 -26.95 -1.54
CA TYR A 160 12.18 -28.10 -2.20
C TYR A 160 13.42 -28.59 -1.44
N VAL A 161 14.23 -27.67 -0.88
CA VAL A 161 15.39 -28.02 -0.04
C VAL A 161 14.93 -28.77 1.21
N THR A 162 13.88 -28.28 1.89
CA THR A 162 13.34 -28.94 3.09
C THR A 162 12.80 -30.32 2.77
N LYS A 163 12.03 -30.45 1.67
CA LYS A 163 11.51 -31.74 1.20
C LYS A 163 12.63 -32.73 0.89
N PHE A 164 13.69 -32.27 0.22
CA PHE A 164 14.86 -33.09 -0.09
C PHE A 164 15.58 -33.54 1.18
N ALA A 165 15.87 -32.62 2.10
CA ALA A 165 16.53 -32.91 3.37
C ALA A 165 15.73 -33.91 4.21
N GLN A 166 14.41 -33.74 4.31
CA GLN A 166 13.53 -34.68 5.01
C GLN A 166 13.57 -36.08 4.39
N SER A 167 13.53 -36.17 3.04
CA SER A 167 13.60 -37.45 2.34
C SER A 167 14.93 -38.16 2.56
N TRP A 168 16.03 -37.41 2.65
CA TRP A 168 17.37 -37.92 2.90
C TRP A 168 17.53 -38.43 4.33
N VAL A 169 17.05 -37.66 5.32
CA VAL A 169 17.02 -38.07 6.73
C VAL A 169 16.14 -39.32 6.94
N ALA A 170 14.98 -39.39 6.27
CA ALA A 170 14.09 -40.54 6.35
C ALA A 170 14.72 -41.83 5.79
N LYS A 171 15.55 -41.73 4.74
CA LYS A 171 16.34 -42.87 4.23
C LYS A 171 17.40 -43.33 5.23
N LYS A 172 18.16 -42.40 5.80
CA LYS A 172 19.21 -42.67 6.80
C LYS A 172 18.70 -43.34 8.09
N LYS A 173 17.44 -43.16 8.45
CA LYS A 173 16.82 -43.76 9.64
C LYS A 173 16.34 -45.21 9.44
N LYS A 174 16.33 -45.69 8.18
CA LYS A 174 15.91 -47.05 7.80
C LYS A 174 17.08 -48.01 7.57
N GLU A 175 18.30 -47.51 7.50
CA GLU A 175 19.55 -48.29 7.56
C GLU A 175 20.03 -48.40 9.02
#